data_AF-A0A2N2WC98-F1
#
_entry.id   AF-A0A2N2WC98-F1
#
_cell.length_a   1.000
_cell.length_b   1.000
_cell.length_c   1.000
_cell.angle_alpha   90.00
_cell.angle_beta   90.00
_cell.angle_gamma   90.00
#
_symmetry.space_group_name_H-M   'P 1'
#
loop_
_entity.id
_entity.type
_entity.pdbx_description
1 polymer ?
#
loop_
_entity_poly.entity_id
_entity_poly.type
_entity_poly.pdbx_seq_one_letter_code
_entity_poly.pdbx_strand_id
1 'polypeptide(L)'
;MRNLNCPYCGKPQDVNHDDGENYEEDTKHQMECCDCGKSFVFYTTIMYLYEGIKADCLNDGKHDYKPTTTHPVQFTKMECSMCGDQRNPTEAEMLEIMKADERRGK
;
A
#
# COMPACT_ATOMS: atom_id res chain seq x y z
N MET A 1 -9.90 -9.10 -7.47
CA MET A 1 -9.85 -9.91 -6.23
C MET A 1 -11.31 -10.07 -5.80
N ARG A 2 -11.78 -11.30 -5.53
CA ARG A 2 -13.17 -11.53 -5.12
C ARG A 2 -13.27 -11.63 -3.61
N ASN A 3 -14.27 -10.98 -3.03
CA ASN A 3 -14.31 -10.68 -1.59
C ASN A 3 -14.75 -11.88 -0.74
N LEU A 4 -15.73 -12.67 -1.21
CA LEU A 4 -16.26 -13.83 -0.48
C LEU A 4 -16.92 -14.83 -1.43
N ASN A 5 -17.28 -16.01 -0.93
CA ASN A 5 -18.07 -17.00 -1.66
C ASN A 5 -19.51 -17.04 -1.16
N CYS A 6 -20.48 -17.11 -2.08
CA CYS A 6 -21.88 -17.29 -1.73
C CYS A 6 -22.05 -18.60 -0.93
N PRO A 7 -22.62 -18.56 0.29
CA PRO A 7 -22.73 -19.75 1.14
C PRO A 7 -23.69 -20.81 0.59
N TYR A 8 -24.52 -20.47 -0.40
CA TYR A 8 -25.51 -21.37 -0.97
C TYR A 8 -25.07 -22.07 -2.27
N CYS A 9 -24.31 -21.39 -3.13
CA CYS A 9 -23.93 -21.93 -4.44
C CYS A 9 -22.41 -21.98 -4.66
N GLY A 10 -21.62 -21.50 -3.71
CA GLY A 10 -20.16 -21.52 -3.76
C GLY A 10 -19.53 -20.57 -4.78
N LYS A 11 -20.32 -19.88 -5.59
CA LYS A 11 -19.81 -18.92 -6.56
C LYS A 11 -19.30 -17.66 -5.85
N PRO A 12 -18.19 -17.10 -6.30
CA PRO A 12 -17.56 -15.97 -5.64
C PRO A 12 -18.34 -14.68 -5.94
N GLN A 13 -18.36 -13.77 -4.97
CA GLN A 13 -19.13 -12.53 -4.97
C GLN A 13 -18.22 -11.35 -4.60
N ASP A 14 -18.58 -10.19 -5.12
CA ASP A 14 -17.90 -8.92 -4.84
C ASP A 14 -18.81 -8.06 -3.97
N VAL A 15 -18.38 -7.80 -2.74
CA VAL A 15 -18.96 -6.75 -1.88
C VAL A 15 -18.78 -5.40 -2.57
N ASN A 16 -19.86 -4.60 -2.68
CA ASN A 16 -19.78 -3.23 -3.20
C ASN A 16 -19.09 -2.33 -2.16
N HIS A 17 -18.02 -1.67 -2.60
CA HIS A 17 -17.15 -0.82 -1.80
C HIS A 17 -17.21 0.67 -2.20
N ASP A 18 -17.93 0.98 -3.29
CA ASP A 18 -17.90 2.29 -3.94
C ASP A 18 -18.73 3.35 -3.20
N ASP A 19 -19.78 2.94 -2.49
CA ASP A 19 -20.74 3.83 -1.85
C ASP A 19 -20.45 4.09 -0.36
N GLY A 20 -19.31 3.61 0.15
CA GLY A 20 -18.95 3.75 1.57
C GLY A 20 -19.78 2.86 2.53
N GLU A 21 -20.62 1.98 1.99
CA GLU A 21 -21.36 0.97 2.76
C GLU A 21 -20.52 -0.30 3.00
N ASN A 22 -20.98 -1.19 3.89
CA ASN A 22 -20.34 -2.48 4.19
C ASN A 22 -18.98 -2.41 4.92
N TYR A 23 -18.56 -1.25 5.43
CA TYR A 23 -17.31 -1.12 6.21
C TYR A 23 -17.49 -1.21 7.72
N GLU A 24 -18.72 -1.07 8.23
CA GLU A 24 -18.97 -1.11 9.67
C GLU A 24 -18.62 -2.49 10.24
N GLU A 25 -17.73 -2.50 11.23
CA GLU A 25 -17.44 -3.69 12.03
C GLU A 25 -18.62 -4.01 12.95
N ASP A 26 -18.74 -5.28 13.35
CA ASP A 26 -19.81 -5.81 14.21
C ASP A 26 -21.26 -5.65 13.68
N THR A 27 -21.46 -5.00 12.54
CA THR A 27 -22.74 -4.92 11.83
C THR A 27 -22.90 -6.09 10.87
N LYS A 28 -24.12 -6.67 10.83
CA LYS A 28 -24.50 -7.65 9.79
C LYS A 28 -24.86 -6.92 8.51
N HIS A 29 -24.05 -7.07 7.48
CA HIS A 29 -24.33 -6.56 6.14
C HIS A 29 -25.10 -7.61 5.34
N GLN A 30 -26.05 -7.18 4.50
CA GLN A 30 -26.86 -8.06 3.66
C GLN A 30 -26.48 -7.88 2.20
N MET A 31 -26.41 -8.97 1.46
CA MET A 31 -26.28 -8.92 0.01
C MET A 31 -27.01 -10.08 -0.66
N GLU A 32 -27.38 -9.88 -1.92
CA GLU A 32 -27.98 -10.92 -2.76
C GLU A 32 -26.93 -11.50 -3.72
N CYS A 33 -26.92 -12.82 -3.86
CA CYS A 33 -26.05 -13.51 -4.81
C CYS A 33 -26.51 -13.29 -6.26
N CYS A 34 -25.65 -12.71 -7.10
CA CYS A 34 -25.97 -12.45 -8.51
C CYS A 34 -26.17 -13.72 -9.35
N ASP A 35 -25.71 -14.88 -8.86
CA ASP A 35 -25.81 -16.15 -9.57
C ASP A 35 -27.03 -17.00 -9.18
N CYS A 36 -27.47 -16.93 -7.92
CA CYS A 36 -28.52 -17.83 -7.42
C CYS A 36 -29.70 -17.10 -6.75
N GLY A 37 -29.65 -15.76 -6.69
CA GLY A 37 -30.70 -14.87 -6.18
C GLY A 37 -30.99 -15.01 -4.69
N LYS A 38 -30.13 -15.71 -3.93
CA LYS A 38 -30.32 -15.87 -2.48
C LYS A 38 -29.59 -14.77 -1.72
N SER A 39 -30.30 -14.15 -0.79
CA SER A 39 -29.74 -13.20 0.16
C SER A 39 -28.99 -13.92 1.29
N PHE A 40 -27.86 -13.36 1.69
CA PHE A 40 -27.09 -13.82 2.84
C PHE A 40 -26.49 -12.63 3.60
N VAL A 41 -26.01 -12.92 4.81
CA VAL A 41 -25.32 -11.93 5.64
C VAL A 41 -23.82 -12.18 5.64
N PHE A 42 -23.05 -11.12 5.76
CA PHE A 42 -21.62 -11.17 6.03
C PHE A 42 -21.25 -10.11 7.06
N TYR A 43 -20.01 -10.19 7.55
CA TYR A 43 -19.42 -9.24 8.49
C TYR A 43 -18.15 -8.68 7.87
N THR A 44 -17.84 -7.43 8.22
CA THR A 44 -16.58 -6.79 7.90
C THR A 44 -15.75 -6.69 9.17
N THR A 45 -14.44 -6.92 9.06
CA THR A 45 -13.49 -6.81 10.16
C THR A 45 -12.28 -6.05 9.67
N ILE A 46 -11.88 -5.01 10.40
CA ILE A 46 -10.73 -4.16 10.11
C ILE A 46 -9.66 -4.49 11.15
N MET A 47 -8.52 -4.98 10.69
CA MET A 47 -7.42 -5.35 11.57
C MET A 47 -6.27 -4.35 11.45
N TYR A 48 -5.89 -3.72 12.57
CA TYR A 48 -4.67 -2.92 12.66
C TYR A 48 -3.53 -3.77 13.21
N LEU A 49 -2.45 -3.90 12.43
CA LEU A 49 -1.21 -4.51 12.87
C LEU A 49 -0.14 -3.43 13.02
N TYR A 50 0.41 -3.29 14.22
CA TYR A 50 1.52 -2.39 14.49
C TYR A 50 2.80 -3.20 14.66
N GLU A 51 3.80 -2.90 13.83
CA GLU A 51 5.14 -3.46 13.94
C GLU A 51 6.14 -2.34 14.20
N GLY A 52 6.87 -2.45 15.31
CA GLY A 52 7.94 -1.52 15.65
C GLY A 52 9.23 -1.91 14.93
N ILE A 53 9.75 -1.02 14.09
CA ILE A 53 11.03 -1.22 13.39
C ILE A 53 12.07 -0.29 14.01
N LYS A 54 13.27 -0.82 14.28
CA LYS A 54 14.38 -0.04 14.84
C LYS A 54 14.88 0.98 13.82
N ALA A 55 14.95 2.25 14.23
CA ALA A 55 15.47 3.34 13.42
C ALA A 55 16.46 4.19 14.22
N ASP A 56 17.73 3.78 14.24
CA ASP A 56 18.77 4.44 15.04
C ASP A 56 18.99 5.91 14.64
N CYS A 57 18.72 6.27 13.38
CA CYS A 57 18.83 7.64 12.89
C CYS A 57 17.86 8.64 13.53
N LEU A 58 16.79 8.18 14.18
CA LEU A 58 15.85 9.07 14.88
C LEU A 58 16.33 9.44 16.30
N ASN A 59 17.48 8.92 16.72
CA ASN A 59 18.13 9.27 17.98
C ASN A 59 19.46 10.00 17.66
N ASP A 60 20.59 9.44 18.07
CA ASP A 60 21.92 10.02 17.82
C ASP A 60 22.61 9.43 16.56
N GLY A 61 21.95 8.51 15.87
CA GLY A 61 22.44 7.91 14.64
C GLY A 61 22.36 8.87 13.45
N LYS A 62 23.18 8.65 12.42
CA LYS A 62 23.07 9.39 11.15
C LYS A 62 22.05 8.72 10.23
N HIS A 63 21.33 9.53 9.46
CA HIS A 63 20.47 9.01 8.39
C HIS A 63 21.31 8.34 7.29
N ASP A 64 20.88 7.15 6.85
CA ASP A 64 21.40 6.44 5.68
C ASP A 64 20.51 6.72 4.47
N TYR A 65 20.70 7.90 3.86
CA TYR A 65 19.91 8.34 2.72
C TYR A 65 20.32 7.61 1.43
N LYS A 66 19.32 7.06 0.74
CA LYS A 66 19.45 6.41 -0.57
C LYS A 66 18.47 7.01 -1.58
N PRO A 67 18.80 7.05 -2.88
CA PRO A 67 17.88 7.57 -3.89
C PRO A 67 16.66 6.67 -4.04
N THR A 68 15.47 7.26 -4.11
CA THR A 68 14.23 6.54 -4.44
C THR A 68 14.24 6.08 -5.88
N THR A 69 13.59 4.94 -6.15
CA THR A 69 13.41 4.46 -7.53
C THR A 69 12.14 5.08 -8.10
N THR A 70 12.30 6.10 -8.95
CA THR A 70 11.20 6.88 -9.53
C THR A 70 11.45 7.12 -11.02
N HIS A 71 10.40 7.09 -11.84
CA HIS A 71 10.44 7.55 -13.23
C HIS A 71 9.34 8.61 -13.44
N PRO A 72 9.65 9.79 -14.03
CA PRO A 72 10.96 10.25 -14.51
C PRO A 72 12.01 10.48 -13.40
N VAL A 73 13.29 10.24 -13.71
CA VAL A 73 14.40 10.29 -12.73
C VAL A 73 14.61 11.68 -12.14
N GLN A 74 14.28 12.76 -12.86
CA GLN A 74 14.41 14.12 -12.31
C GLN A 74 13.58 14.38 -11.05
N PHE A 75 12.64 13.50 -10.71
CA PHE A 75 11.81 13.58 -9.51
C PHE A 75 12.28 12.66 -8.37
N THR A 76 13.47 12.07 -8.46
CA THR A 76 14.06 11.25 -7.40
C THR A 76 14.22 12.07 -6.11
N LYS A 77 13.86 11.45 -4.98
CA LYS A 77 14.15 11.95 -3.63
C LYS A 77 15.23 11.10 -2.98
N MET A 78 15.82 11.61 -1.91
CA MET A 78 16.63 10.81 -1.01
C MET A 78 15.76 10.34 0.16
N GLU A 79 15.77 9.04 0.45
CA GLU A 79 14.99 8.42 1.52
C GLU A 79 15.91 7.68 2.49
N CYS A 80 15.76 7.91 3.79
CA CYS A 80 16.52 7.21 4.80
C CYS A 80 16.05 5.75 4.90
N SER A 81 16.96 4.81 4.72
CA SER A 81 16.66 3.37 4.73
C SER A 81 16.11 2.82 6.06
N MET A 82 16.26 3.57 7.14
CA MET A 82 15.85 3.17 8.49
C MET A 82 14.51 3.78 8.92
N CYS A 83 14.29 5.07 8.66
CA CYS A 83 13.13 5.80 9.17
C CYS A 83 12.19 6.32 8.09
N GLY A 84 12.55 6.19 6.81
CA GLY A 84 11.76 6.70 5.69
C GLY A 84 11.73 8.22 5.57
N ASP A 85 12.54 8.95 6.33
CA ASP A 85 12.64 10.41 6.18
C ASP A 85 13.10 10.77 4.76
N GLN A 86 12.48 11.80 4.18
CA GLN A 86 12.70 12.18 2.79
C GLN A 86 13.23 13.61 2.66
N ARG A 87 14.21 13.78 1.78
CA ARG A 87 14.73 15.10 1.36
C ARG A 87 14.98 15.15 -0.14
N ASN A 88 15.15 16.36 -0.66
CA ASN A 88 15.63 16.52 -2.03
C ASN A 88 17.12 16.10 -2.12
N PRO A 89 17.55 15.50 -3.24
CA PRO A 89 18.96 15.30 -3.51
C PRO A 89 19.67 16.65 -3.62
N THR A 90 20.93 16.68 -3.21
CA THR A 90 21.83 17.77 -3.61
C THR A 90 22.10 17.71 -5.11
N GLU A 91 22.56 18.80 -5.71
CA GLU A 91 22.89 18.83 -7.14
C GLU A 91 23.91 17.75 -7.54
N ALA A 92 24.92 17.52 -6.69
CA ALA A 92 25.94 16.50 -6.91
C ALA A 92 25.36 15.08 -6.83
N GLU A 93 24.50 14.79 -5.83
CA GLU A 93 23.80 13.51 -5.75
C GLU A 93 22.91 13.29 -6.97
N MET A 94 22.19 14.32 -7.41
CA MET A 94 21.29 14.26 -8.55
C MET A 94 22.03 13.94 -9.85
N LEU A 95 23.18 14.57 -10.05
CA LEU A 95 24.03 14.32 -11.21
C LEU A 95 24.50 12.86 -11.26
N GLU A 96 24.89 12.29 -10.12
CA GLU A 96 25.31 10.89 -10.04
C GLU A 96 24.15 9.91 -10.27
N ILE A 97 22.96 10.24 -9.78
CA ILE A 97 21.74 9.47 -10.00
C ILE A 97 21.38 9.43 -11.50
N MET A 98 21.38 10.58 -12.17
CA MET A 98 21.09 10.65 -13.62
C MET A 98 22.10 9.84 -14.44
N LYS A 99 23.41 9.94 -14.14
CA LYS A 99 24.44 9.12 -14.80
C LYS A 99 24.26 7.62 -14.54
N ALA A 100 23.76 7.23 -13.37
CA ALA A 100 23.48 5.83 -13.07
C ALA A 100 22.29 5.30 -13.87
N ASP A 101 21.25 6.11 -14.08
CA ASP A 101 20.08 5.75 -14.90
C ASP A 101 20.43 5.58 -16.38
N GLU A 102 21.20 6.52 -16.95
CA GLU A 102 21.68 6.43 -18.34
C GLU A 102 22.50 5.17 -18.62
N ARG A 103 23.22 4.65 -17.62
CA ARG A 103 23.96 3.38 -17.71
C ARG A 103 23.08 2.15 -17.66
N ARG A 104 21.88 2.23 -17.04
CA ARG A 104 20.92 1.13 -16.94
C ARG A 104 20.02 1.02 -18.16
N GLY A 105 19.82 2.13 -18.88
CA GLY A 105 19.04 2.18 -20.13
C GLY A 105 19.81 1.79 -21.41
N LYS A 106 21.09 1.40 -21.29
CA LYS A 106 21.93 0.84 -22.37
C LYS A 106 22.08 -0.66 -22.20
#